data_AF-A0A8T0C4S8-F1
#
_entry.id   AF-A0A8T0C4S8-F1
#
_cell.length_a   1.000
_cell.length_b   1.000
_cell.length_c   1.000
_cell.angle_alpha   90.00
_cell.angle_beta   90.00
_cell.angle_gamma   90.00
#
_symmetry.space_group_name_H-M   'P 1'
#
loop_
_entity.id
_entity.type
_entity.pdbx_description
1 polymer ?
#
loop_
_entity_poly.entity_id
_entity_poly.type
_entity_poly.pdbx_seq_one_letter_code
_entity_poly.pdbx_strand_id
1 'polypeptide(L)'
;MRSIDVSARQFERFSKMYTDIEKDIMAIRQFNLLRENNSESIRQSEILLELWRKDRASHQSSNGFSNFKIKRRLNEYQRVFNAMMAGESAKI
;
A
#
# COMPACT_ATOMS: atom_id res chain seq x y z
N MET A 1 -6.59 -23.21 6.74
CA MET A 1 -5.90 -22.22 5.88
C MET A 1 -4.53 -22.81 5.53
N ARG A 2 -4.28 -23.23 4.28
CA ARG A 2 -2.97 -23.76 3.88
C ARG A 2 -1.93 -22.63 4.01
N SER A 3 -0.89 -22.84 4.82
CA SER A 3 0.26 -21.93 4.86
C SER A 3 1.00 -22.05 3.54
N ILE A 4 0.93 -21.02 2.69
CA ILE A 4 1.85 -20.90 1.56
C ILE A 4 3.25 -20.79 2.17
N ASP A 5 4.15 -21.65 1.71
CA ASP A 5 5.53 -21.68 2.17
C ASP A 5 6.21 -20.33 1.90
N VAL A 6 7.07 -19.89 2.81
CA VAL A 6 7.81 -18.63 2.71
C VAL A 6 8.69 -18.62 1.45
N SER A 7 9.15 -19.80 1.01
CA SER A 7 9.92 -19.97 -0.23
C SER A 7 9.17 -19.52 -1.50
N ALA A 8 7.83 -19.61 -1.51
CA ALA A 8 7.00 -19.14 -2.63
C ALA A 8 6.79 -17.62 -2.62
N ARG A 9 7.26 -16.93 -1.56
CA ARG A 9 7.10 -15.49 -1.35
C ARG A 9 8.42 -14.74 -1.49
N GLN A 10 9.30 -15.18 -2.38
CA GLN A 10 10.54 -14.47 -2.64
C GLN A 10 10.28 -13.10 -3.27
N PHE A 11 11.05 -12.09 -2.87
CA PHE A 11 10.87 -10.71 -3.33
C PHE A 11 10.88 -10.60 -4.86
N GLU A 12 11.79 -11.32 -5.52
CA GLU A 12 11.97 -11.30 -6.96
C GLU A 12 10.68 -11.62 -7.73
N ARG A 13 9.86 -12.53 -7.20
CA ARG A 13 8.57 -12.91 -7.82
C ARG A 13 7.54 -11.78 -7.83
N PHE A 14 7.71 -10.78 -6.97
CA PHE A 14 6.78 -9.66 -6.77
C PHE A 14 7.40 -8.30 -7.10
N SER A 15 8.68 -8.25 -7.49
CA SER A 15 9.44 -7.01 -7.71
C SER A 15 8.77 -6.09 -8.74
N LYS A 16 8.26 -6.67 -9.83
CA LYS A 16 7.49 -5.96 -10.84
C LYS A 16 6.19 -5.38 -10.26
N MET A 17 5.41 -6.18 -9.54
CA MET A 17 4.16 -5.72 -8.93
C MET A 17 4.37 -4.57 -7.94
N TYR A 18 5.48 -4.58 -7.19
CA TYR A 18 5.86 -3.45 -6.33
C TYR A 18 5.98 -2.15 -7.09
N THR A 19 6.64 -2.20 -8.24
CA THR A 19 6.85 -1.03 -9.09
C THR A 19 5.54 -0.55 -9.72
N ASP A 20 4.72 -1.47 -10.22
CA ASP A 20 3.46 -1.13 -10.88
C ASP A 20 2.49 -0.46 -9.89
N ILE A 21 2.29 -1.05 -8.70
CA ILE A 21 1.40 -0.48 -7.67
C ILE A 21 1.96 0.84 -7.12
N GLU A 22 3.27 0.99 -6.99
CA GLU A 22 3.86 2.27 -6.54
C GLU A 22 3.52 3.40 -7.52
N LYS A 23 3.56 3.12 -8.83
CA LYS A 23 3.16 4.10 -9.86
C LYS A 23 1.68 4.48 -9.73
N ASP A 24 0.81 3.51 -9.49
CA ASP A 24 -0.63 3.77 -9.32
C ASP A 24 -0.90 4.65 -8.08
N ILE A 25 -0.23 4.37 -6.95
CA ILE A 25 -0.33 5.20 -5.74
C ILE A 25 0.16 6.62 -6.02
N MET A 26 1.28 6.77 -6.74
CA MET A 26 1.80 8.08 -7.13
C MET A 26 0.83 8.84 -8.04
N ALA A 27 0.17 8.14 -8.98
CA ALA A 27 -0.84 8.75 -9.84
C ALA A 27 -2.03 9.26 -9.03
N ILE A 28 -2.55 8.45 -8.08
CA ILE A 28 -3.62 8.87 -7.16
C ILE A 28 -3.23 10.14 -6.40
N ARG A 29 -2.02 10.17 -5.83
CA ARG A 29 -1.50 11.35 -5.14
C ARG A 29 -1.45 12.57 -6.07
N GLN A 30 -0.98 12.39 -7.29
CA GLN A 30 -0.90 13.48 -8.27
C GLN A 30 -2.29 14.03 -8.61
N PHE A 31 -3.28 13.17 -8.82
CA PHE A 31 -4.66 13.62 -9.02
C PHE A 31 -5.21 14.36 -7.80
N ASN A 32 -4.90 13.89 -6.59
CA ASN A 32 -5.32 14.56 -5.37
C ASN A 32 -4.71 15.96 -5.21
N LEU A 33 -3.46 16.16 -5.65
CA LEU A 33 -2.79 17.48 -5.64
C LEU A 33 -3.43 18.49 -6.58
N LEU A 34 -4.09 18.05 -7.64
CA LEU A 34 -4.74 18.93 -8.62
C LEU A 34 -6.11 19.44 -8.15
N ARG A 35 -6.69 18.83 -7.10
CA ARG A 35 -8.01 19.20 -6.57
C ARG A 35 -7.86 20.27 -5.48
N GLU A 36 -8.71 21.28 -5.51
CA GLU A 36 -8.78 22.29 -4.45
C GLU A 36 -9.24 21.68 -3.11
N ASN A 37 -8.73 22.22 -2.00
CA ASN A 37 -9.12 21.83 -0.63
C ASN A 37 -9.01 20.32 -0.32
N ASN A 38 -8.05 19.63 -0.94
CA ASN A 38 -7.94 18.17 -0.89
C ASN A 38 -6.79 17.66 0.02
N SER A 39 -6.40 18.46 1.01
CA SER A 39 -5.23 18.21 1.88
C SER A 39 -5.28 16.85 2.58
N GLU A 40 -6.46 16.43 3.03
CA GLU A 40 -6.65 15.14 3.70
C GLU A 40 -6.38 13.96 2.76
N SER A 41 -6.94 13.96 1.54
CA SER A 41 -6.70 12.86 0.59
C SER A 41 -5.28 12.87 0.01
N ILE A 42 -4.64 14.04 -0.07
CA ILE A 42 -3.20 14.13 -0.34
C ILE A 42 -2.45 13.40 0.78
N ARG A 43 -2.71 13.73 2.05
CA ARG A 43 -2.03 13.11 3.19
C ARG A 43 -2.26 11.60 3.25
N GLN A 44 -3.48 11.13 2.98
CA GLN A 44 -3.80 9.70 2.96
C GLN A 44 -3.04 8.96 1.85
N SER A 45 -2.92 9.56 0.65
CA SER A 45 -2.13 8.98 -0.44
C SER A 45 -0.62 8.95 -0.14
N GLU A 46 -0.12 9.91 0.64
CA GLU A 46 1.27 9.90 1.13
C GLU A 46 1.50 8.79 2.17
N ILE A 47 0.58 8.61 3.11
CA ILE A 47 0.63 7.52 4.09
C ILE A 47 0.63 6.16 3.36
N LEU A 48 -0.23 6.00 2.34
CA LEU A 48 -0.27 4.78 1.53
C LEU A 48 1.08 4.51 0.84
N LEU A 49 1.69 5.54 0.25
CA LEU A 49 2.99 5.44 -0.43
C LEU A 49 4.13 5.08 0.54
N GLU A 50 4.16 5.71 1.72
CA GLU A 50 5.13 5.42 2.78
C GLU A 50 5.04 3.97 3.26
N LEU A 51 3.81 3.49 3.53
CA LEU A 51 3.57 2.10 3.92
C LEU A 51 4.02 1.14 2.82
N TRP A 52 3.68 1.40 1.56
CA TRP A 52 4.06 0.56 0.43
C TRP A 52 5.58 0.44 0.28
N ARG A 53 6.29 1.57 0.36
CA ARG A 53 7.76 1.60 0.26
C ARG A 53 8.44 0.88 1.41
N LYS A 54 7.96 1.07 2.64
CA LYS A 54 8.45 0.33 3.82
C LYS A 54 8.23 -1.17 3.64
N ASP A 55 7.09 -1.54 3.11
CA ASP A 55 6.71 -2.92 2.89
C ASP A 55 7.56 -3.60 1.83
N ARG A 56 7.81 -2.92 0.71
CA ARG A 56 8.75 -3.32 -0.34
C ARG A 56 10.15 -3.50 0.23
N ALA A 57 10.67 -2.50 0.94
CA ALA A 57 12.02 -2.55 1.52
C ALA A 57 12.18 -3.72 2.50
N SER A 58 11.17 -3.95 3.35
CA SER A 58 11.18 -5.10 4.26
C SER A 58 11.04 -6.44 3.54
N HIS A 59 10.33 -6.51 2.41
CA HIS A 59 10.25 -7.74 1.62
C HIS A 59 11.60 -8.03 0.99
N GLN A 60 12.22 -7.01 0.39
CA GLN A 60 13.52 -7.11 -0.25
C GLN A 60 14.61 -7.55 0.75
N SER A 61 14.61 -6.98 1.96
CA SER A 61 15.59 -7.35 2.99
C SER A 61 15.39 -8.74 3.59
N SER A 62 14.13 -9.17 3.74
CA SER A 62 13.80 -10.46 4.36
C SER A 62 13.67 -11.61 3.33
N ASN A 63 13.60 -11.27 2.04
CA ASN A 63 13.27 -12.15 0.91
C ASN A 63 12.05 -13.07 1.16
N GLY A 64 11.09 -12.60 1.95
CA GLY A 64 9.91 -13.37 2.31
C GLY A 64 9.04 -12.72 3.39
N PHE A 65 7.79 -13.18 3.50
CA PHE A 65 6.87 -12.81 4.58
C PHE A 65 6.26 -13.99 5.30
N SER A 66 6.22 -13.89 6.62
CA SER A 66 5.41 -14.77 7.46
C SER A 66 3.92 -14.42 7.34
N ASN A 67 3.06 -15.40 7.60
CA ASN A 67 1.60 -15.20 7.60
C ASN A 67 1.16 -14.10 8.58
N PHE A 68 1.84 -13.99 9.73
CA PHE A 68 1.58 -12.94 10.70
C PHE A 68 1.87 -11.54 10.14
N LYS A 69 3.03 -11.36 9.49
CA LYS A 69 3.40 -10.08 8.86
C LYS A 69 2.38 -9.68 7.78
N ILE A 70 1.95 -10.63 6.94
CA ILE A 70 0.93 -10.39 5.91
C ILE A 70 -0.39 -9.95 6.54
N LYS A 71 -0.90 -10.70 7.53
CA LYS A 71 -2.17 -10.37 8.19
C LYS A 71 -2.14 -8.99 8.84
N ARG A 72 -1.03 -8.64 9.50
CA ARG A 72 -0.84 -7.31 10.09
C ARG A 72 -0.89 -6.21 9.01
N ARG A 73 -0.15 -6.37 7.92
CA ARG A 73 -0.11 -5.39 6.84
C ARG A 73 -1.46 -5.21 6.16
N LEU A 74 -2.18 -6.29 5.89
CA LEU A 74 -3.53 -6.22 5.33
C LEU A 74 -4.45 -5.35 6.20
N ASN A 75 -4.38 -5.47 7.52
CA ASN A 75 -5.14 -4.62 8.43
C ASN A 75 -4.71 -3.14 8.35
N GLU A 76 -3.40 -2.88 8.21
CA GLU A 76 -2.87 -1.51 8.06
C GLU A 76 -3.37 -0.87 6.75
N TYR A 77 -3.30 -1.59 5.61
CA TYR A 77 -3.85 -1.11 4.33
C TYR A 77 -5.36 -0.92 4.38
N GLN A 78 -6.11 -1.82 5.02
CA GLN A 78 -7.56 -1.69 5.13
C GLN A 78 -7.96 -0.41 5.84
N ARG A 79 -7.21 0.02 6.87
CA ARG A 79 -7.47 1.28 7.59
C ARG A 79 -7.26 2.49 6.69
N VAL A 80 -6.16 2.52 5.93
CA VAL A 80 -5.88 3.62 5.00
C VAL A 80 -6.93 3.66 3.90
N PHE A 81 -7.28 2.50 3.34
CA PHE A 81 -8.31 2.40 2.32
C PHE A 81 -9.67 2.91 2.82
N ASN A 82 -10.09 2.51 4.03
CA ASN A 82 -11.33 2.99 4.63
C ASN A 82 -11.32 4.51 4.84
N ALA A 83 -10.20 5.07 5.27
CA ALA A 83 -10.06 6.52 5.44
C ALA A 83 -10.17 7.27 4.10
N MET A 84 -9.55 6.73 3.04
CA MET A 84 -9.65 7.28 1.69
C MET A 84 -11.08 7.22 1.16
N MET A 85 -11.78 6.10 1.35
CA MET A 85 -13.18 5.94 0.94
C MET A 85 -14.12 6.91 1.68
N ALA A 86 -13.93 7.07 2.99
CA ALA A 86 -14.69 8.03 3.79
C ALA A 86 -14.42 9.47 3.33
N GLY A 87 -13.16 9.81 3.06
CA GLY A 87 -12.77 11.12 2.55
C GLY A 87 -13.37 11.43 1.18
N GLU A 88 -13.40 10.48 0.25
CA GLU A 88 -14.07 10.68 -1.05
C GLU A 88 -15.59 10.76 -0.91
N SER A 89 -16.20 9.93 -0.06
CA SER A 89 -17.67 9.92 0.12
C SER A 89 -18.18 11.22 0.74
N ALA A 90 -17.37 11.90 1.56
CA ALA A 90 -17.71 13.19 2.17
C ALA A 90 -17.62 14.38 1.21
N LYS A 91 -17.11 14.19 -0.01
CA LYS A 91 -17.03 15.23 -1.06
C LYS A 91 -18.22 15.24 -2.01
N ILE A 92 -19.09 14.23 -1.91
CA ILE A 92 -20.37 14.09 -2.64
C ILE A 92 -21.42 14.92 -1.90
#